data_AF-A0AAD5NJK2-F1
#
_entry.id   AF-A0AAD5NJK2-F1
#
_cell.length_a   1.000
_cell.length_b   1.000
_cell.length_c   1.000
_cell.angle_alpha   90.00
_cell.angle_beta   90.00
_cell.angle_gamma   90.00
#
_symmetry.space_group_name_H-M   'P 1'
#
loop_
_entity.id
_entity.type
_entity.pdbx_description
1 polymer ?
#
loop_
_entity_poly.entity_id
_entity_poly.type
_entity_poly.pdbx_seq_one_letter_code
_entity_poly.pdbx_strand_id
1 'polypeptide(L)'
;MILLSSLIASQILFLLQSLTDSNFDAVLNELLQFVEYGSEGSILLLRTCLDHMNFDKGEVHKMQLRPDLLAAILRYLLDQPNFSTVFCESLRGIVINEKFLGDFCDALHLSVFEKIALGLALADAENLEMRTNGQNFSMGLIEKLRENPASVDSSEQIQNIIMFLYRSEGLAKHVDSFMQMLSLMDPKERTPLILAPLLSDSLLETTRFPRNLDIFYGCSENEFDDIVAEMESETSMADIMRELGYGCTVNCSHCIEVLTFFSPLTEVTLSRILSTMARTYTGLEENQSSYSTFCSAIGGTATSDLSCLSSWNVDVLVDSIKQLAPGTNWIRVMECLDHEGFYIPNEGAFSF
;
A
#
# COMPACT_ATOMS: atom_id res chain seq x y z
N MET A 1 -21.36 -7.28 19.43
CA MET A 1 -21.38 -6.95 17.99
C MET A 1 -22.50 -7.67 17.23
N ILE A 2 -22.63 -9.00 17.34
CA ILE A 2 -23.60 -9.83 16.57
C ILE A 2 -25.07 -9.41 16.74
N LEU A 3 -25.48 -8.96 17.95
CA LEU A 3 -26.86 -8.57 18.19
C LEU A 3 -27.25 -7.31 17.40
N LEU A 4 -26.33 -6.35 17.27
CA LEU A 4 -26.56 -5.09 16.57
C LEU A 4 -26.63 -5.31 15.06
N SER A 5 -25.77 -6.18 14.50
CA SER A 5 -25.82 -6.51 13.07
C SER A 5 -27.13 -7.20 12.68
N SER A 6 -27.66 -8.10 13.53
CA SER A 6 -28.95 -8.76 13.29
C SER A 6 -30.14 -7.80 13.31
N LEU A 7 -30.11 -6.78 14.18
CA LEU A 7 -31.16 -5.77 14.28
C LEU A 7 -31.15 -4.83 13.06
N ILE A 8 -29.95 -4.36 12.68
CA ILE A 8 -29.78 -3.48 11.52
C ILE A 8 -30.18 -4.22 10.23
N ALA A 9 -29.74 -5.47 10.05
CA ALA A 9 -30.18 -6.30 8.94
C ALA A 9 -31.71 -6.41 8.90
N SER A 10 -32.36 -6.69 10.04
CA SER A 10 -33.82 -6.77 10.12
C SER A 10 -34.51 -5.46 9.73
N GLN A 11 -33.95 -4.30 10.11
CA GLN A 11 -34.46 -3.00 9.72
C GLN A 11 -34.30 -2.74 8.21
N ILE A 12 -33.15 -3.09 7.63
CA ILE A 12 -32.93 -3.03 6.18
C ILE A 12 -33.95 -3.92 5.45
N LEU A 13 -34.10 -5.18 5.87
CA LEU A 13 -35.10 -6.11 5.31
C LEU A 13 -36.52 -5.53 5.38
N PHE A 14 -36.88 -4.90 6.51
CA PHE A 14 -38.19 -4.25 6.67
C PHE A 14 -38.40 -3.11 5.67
N LEU A 15 -37.40 -2.23 5.51
CA LEU A 15 -37.44 -1.14 4.53
C LEU A 15 -37.59 -1.68 3.10
N LEU A 16 -36.82 -2.72 2.76
CA LEU A 16 -36.89 -3.39 1.46
C LEU A 16 -38.27 -4.01 1.19
N GLN A 17 -38.90 -4.61 2.19
CA GLN A 17 -40.25 -5.19 2.08
C GLN A 17 -41.36 -4.13 2.01
N SER A 18 -41.14 -2.95 2.60
CA SER A 18 -42.08 -1.84 2.59
C SER A 18 -42.05 -1.00 1.30
N LEU A 19 -41.15 -1.33 0.38
CA LEU A 19 -40.89 -0.58 -0.84
C LEU A 19 -42.10 -0.59 -1.80
N THR A 20 -42.52 0.60 -2.21
CA THR A 20 -43.59 0.89 -3.18
C THR A 20 -43.13 2.02 -4.11
N ASP A 21 -43.80 2.20 -5.25
CA ASP A 21 -43.44 3.29 -6.17
C ASP A 21 -43.59 4.68 -5.55
N SER A 22 -44.50 4.86 -4.59
CA SER A 22 -44.74 6.16 -3.94
C SER A 22 -43.76 6.49 -2.81
N ASN A 23 -43.01 5.51 -2.28
CA ASN A 23 -42.04 5.74 -1.21
C ASN A 23 -40.59 5.43 -1.60
N PHE A 24 -40.32 5.24 -2.89
CA PHE A 24 -38.98 4.87 -3.39
C PHE A 24 -37.88 5.81 -2.87
N ASP A 25 -38.04 7.12 -3.06
CA ASP A 25 -37.02 8.10 -2.64
C ASP A 25 -36.85 8.15 -1.12
N ALA A 26 -37.94 7.99 -0.37
CA ALA A 26 -37.88 7.95 1.10
C ALA A 26 -37.12 6.73 1.60
N VAL A 27 -37.46 5.55 1.07
CA VAL A 27 -36.80 4.27 1.40
C VAL A 27 -35.33 4.30 0.99
N LEU A 28 -35.01 4.80 -0.22
CA LEU A 28 -33.63 4.94 -0.67
C LEU A 28 -32.84 5.83 0.30
N ASN A 29 -33.34 7.01 0.66
CA ASN A 29 -32.65 7.90 1.60
C ASN A 29 -32.45 7.27 2.98
N GLU A 30 -33.45 6.56 3.51
CA GLU A 30 -33.32 5.83 4.78
C GLU A 30 -32.28 4.71 4.70
N LEU A 31 -32.20 4.00 3.57
CA LEU A 31 -31.18 2.98 3.36
C LEU A 31 -29.78 3.59 3.25
N LEU A 32 -29.64 4.73 2.58
CA LEU A 32 -28.35 5.41 2.45
C LEU A 32 -27.82 5.96 3.78
N GLN A 33 -28.68 6.25 4.76
CA GLN A 33 -28.23 6.60 6.11
C GLN A 33 -27.38 5.49 6.76
N PHE A 34 -27.55 4.23 6.36
CA PHE A 34 -26.69 3.16 6.88
C PHE A 34 -25.22 3.29 6.46
N VAL A 35 -24.95 4.01 5.36
CA VAL A 35 -23.58 4.30 4.90
C VAL A 35 -22.88 5.28 5.85
N GLU A 36 -23.62 6.13 6.56
CA GLU A 36 -23.06 7.07 7.54
C GLU A 36 -22.41 6.39 8.76
N TYR A 37 -22.73 5.11 9.01
CA TYR A 37 -22.09 4.31 10.07
C TYR A 37 -20.72 3.74 9.66
N GLY A 38 -20.20 4.13 8.50
CA GLY A 38 -18.89 3.69 7.99
C GLY A 38 -18.96 2.34 7.25
N SER A 39 -17.79 1.73 7.05
CA SER A 39 -17.62 0.52 6.22
C SER A 39 -18.52 -0.64 6.63
N GLU A 40 -18.64 -0.92 7.94
CA GLU A 40 -19.49 -1.99 8.47
C GLU A 40 -20.97 -1.77 8.13
N GLY A 41 -21.45 -0.52 8.19
CA GLY A 41 -22.81 -0.15 7.80
C GLY A 41 -23.05 -0.37 6.32
N SER A 42 -22.11 0.08 5.47
CA SER A 42 -22.15 -0.13 4.02
C SER A 42 -22.11 -1.61 3.63
N ILE A 43 -21.24 -2.40 4.27
CA ILE A 43 -21.13 -3.85 4.04
C ILE A 43 -22.43 -4.54 4.41
N LEU A 44 -22.98 -4.22 5.59
CA LEU A 44 -24.23 -4.82 6.05
C LEU A 44 -25.42 -4.45 5.16
N LEU A 45 -25.49 -3.19 4.72
CA LEU A 45 -26.50 -2.72 3.77
C LEU A 45 -26.44 -3.51 2.47
N LEU A 46 -25.28 -3.49 1.80
CA LEU A 46 -25.12 -4.09 0.49
C LEU A 46 -25.29 -5.61 0.56
N ARG A 47 -24.69 -6.28 1.56
CA ARG A 47 -24.85 -7.72 1.77
C ARG A 47 -26.31 -8.10 1.99
N THR A 48 -27.04 -7.37 2.83
CA THR A 48 -28.46 -7.64 3.08
C THR A 48 -29.29 -7.48 1.81
N CYS A 49 -29.00 -6.47 0.98
CA CYS A 49 -29.64 -6.31 -0.33
C CYS A 49 -29.34 -7.47 -1.29
N LEU A 50 -28.08 -7.93 -1.33
CA LEU A 50 -27.65 -9.05 -2.18
C LEU A 50 -28.30 -10.37 -1.74
N ASP A 51 -28.35 -10.63 -0.43
CA ASP A 51 -29.01 -11.82 0.12
C ASP A 51 -30.51 -11.81 -0.22
N HIS A 52 -31.16 -10.64 -0.18
CA HIS A 52 -32.57 -10.49 -0.53
C HIS A 52 -32.89 -10.76 -2.01
N MET A 53 -31.89 -10.66 -2.89
CA MET A 53 -32.03 -10.92 -4.32
C MET A 53 -32.03 -12.43 -4.66
N ASN A 54 -31.73 -13.32 -3.70
CA ASN A 54 -31.65 -14.78 -3.87
C ASN A 54 -30.77 -15.20 -5.08
N PHE A 55 -29.46 -14.96 -5.00
CA PHE A 55 -28.51 -15.46 -6.02
C PHE A 55 -28.25 -16.98 -5.95
N ASP A 56 -28.77 -17.66 -4.93
CA ASP A 56 -28.34 -18.98 -4.47
C ASP A 56 -28.75 -20.18 -5.35
N LYS A 57 -29.33 -19.94 -6.55
CA LYS A 57 -29.83 -21.03 -7.42
C LYS A 57 -29.65 -20.85 -8.92
N GLY A 58 -28.81 -19.93 -9.39
CA GLY A 58 -28.57 -19.77 -10.84
C GLY A 58 -29.84 -19.40 -11.65
N GLU A 59 -30.91 -19.02 -10.96
CA GLU A 59 -32.13 -18.50 -11.57
C GLU A 59 -32.39 -17.12 -10.96
N VAL A 60 -32.23 -16.07 -11.78
CA VAL A 60 -32.53 -14.66 -11.46
C VAL A 60 -34.04 -14.42 -11.27
N HIS A 61 -34.86 -15.47 -11.32
CA HIS A 61 -36.32 -15.37 -11.48
C HIS A 61 -37.13 -15.17 -10.19
N LYS A 62 -36.50 -14.78 -9.08
CA LYS A 62 -37.21 -14.31 -7.88
C LYS A 62 -36.55 -13.06 -7.27
N MET A 63 -36.39 -12.01 -8.07
CA MET A 63 -36.17 -10.66 -7.56
C MET A 63 -37.38 -10.21 -6.75
N GLN A 64 -37.33 -10.35 -5.43
CA GLN A 64 -38.23 -9.64 -4.52
C GLN A 64 -37.82 -8.17 -4.37
N LEU A 65 -36.54 -7.87 -4.59
CA LEU A 65 -36.00 -6.52 -4.59
C LEU A 65 -36.10 -5.90 -5.99
N ARG A 66 -36.46 -4.61 -6.05
CA ARG A 66 -36.41 -3.87 -7.32
C ARG A 66 -34.94 -3.65 -7.73
N PRO A 67 -34.52 -4.08 -8.94
CA PRO A 67 -33.16 -3.87 -9.44
C PRO A 67 -32.75 -2.40 -9.41
N ASP A 68 -33.69 -1.49 -9.68
CA ASP A 68 -33.47 -0.04 -9.68
C ASP A 68 -33.00 0.49 -8.32
N LEU A 69 -33.50 -0.07 -7.21
CA LEU A 69 -33.11 0.34 -5.86
C LEU A 69 -31.67 -0.10 -5.56
N LEU A 70 -31.32 -1.34 -5.89
CA LEU A 70 -29.96 -1.84 -5.71
C LEU A 70 -28.97 -1.11 -6.62
N ALA A 71 -29.36 -0.82 -7.85
CA ALA A 71 -28.54 -0.02 -8.76
C ALA A 71 -28.30 1.40 -8.20
N ALA A 72 -29.31 2.04 -7.61
CA ALA A 72 -29.15 3.34 -6.96
C ALA A 72 -28.19 3.28 -5.75
N ILE A 73 -28.31 2.26 -4.89
CA ILE A 73 -27.41 2.06 -3.75
C ILE A 73 -25.98 1.80 -4.24
N LEU A 74 -25.79 0.94 -5.25
CA LEU A 74 -24.47 0.64 -5.80
C LEU A 74 -23.81 1.86 -6.42
N ARG A 75 -24.56 2.69 -7.15
CA ARG A 75 -24.03 3.96 -7.69
C ARG A 75 -23.59 4.91 -6.58
N TYR A 76 -24.40 5.05 -5.53
CA TYR A 76 -24.01 5.88 -4.38
C TYR A 76 -22.74 5.35 -3.70
N LEU A 77 -22.62 4.03 -3.54
CA LEU A 77 -21.45 3.39 -2.95
C LEU A 77 -20.21 3.49 -3.86
N LEU A 78 -20.38 3.43 -5.18
CA LEU A 78 -19.30 3.59 -6.17
C LEU A 78 -18.59 4.94 -6.04
N ASP A 79 -19.33 5.99 -5.66
CA ASP A 79 -18.79 7.33 -5.42
C ASP A 79 -18.08 7.46 -4.05
N GLN A 80 -18.06 6.39 -3.23
CA GLN A 80 -17.37 6.39 -1.93
C GLN A 80 -15.95 5.85 -2.05
N PRO A 81 -14.96 6.43 -1.32
CA PRO A 81 -13.55 6.04 -1.43
C PRO A 81 -13.25 4.62 -0.96
N ASN A 82 -14.12 4.01 -0.17
CA ASN A 82 -13.98 2.65 0.37
C ASN A 82 -14.81 1.61 -0.41
N PHE A 83 -15.29 1.93 -1.61
CA PHE A 83 -16.14 1.06 -2.42
C PHE A 83 -15.55 -0.35 -2.60
N SER A 84 -14.28 -0.46 -3.00
CA SER A 84 -13.65 -1.76 -3.27
C SER A 84 -13.74 -2.70 -2.07
N THR A 85 -13.38 -2.21 -0.88
CA THR A 85 -13.47 -2.99 0.36
C THR A 85 -14.91 -3.38 0.68
N VAL A 86 -15.85 -2.42 0.59
CA VAL A 86 -17.27 -2.65 0.88
C VAL A 86 -17.85 -3.69 -0.07
N PHE A 87 -17.58 -3.57 -1.37
CA PHE A 87 -18.08 -4.46 -2.39
C PHE A 87 -17.53 -5.89 -2.22
N CYS A 88 -16.21 -6.01 -2.01
CA CYS A 88 -15.56 -7.30 -1.82
C CYS A 88 -16.05 -8.03 -0.56
N GLU A 89 -16.12 -7.36 0.58
CA GLU A 89 -16.62 -7.97 1.81
C GLU A 89 -18.11 -8.30 1.77
N SER A 90 -18.90 -7.52 1.04
CA SER A 90 -20.34 -7.80 0.86
C SER A 90 -20.60 -9.06 0.05
N LEU A 91 -19.71 -9.38 -0.89
CA LEU A 91 -19.80 -10.58 -1.73
C LEU A 91 -19.16 -11.81 -1.10
N ARG A 92 -18.63 -11.69 0.13
CA ARG A 92 -17.94 -12.79 0.80
C ARG A 92 -18.88 -13.99 0.98
N GLY A 93 -18.47 -15.13 0.42
CA GLY A 93 -19.24 -16.38 0.44
C GLY A 93 -20.09 -16.62 -0.82
N ILE A 94 -20.13 -15.67 -1.76
CA ILE A 94 -20.75 -15.84 -3.08
C ILE A 94 -19.69 -16.32 -4.07
N VAL A 95 -20.02 -17.31 -4.89
CA VAL A 95 -19.15 -17.76 -5.98
C VAL A 95 -19.26 -16.78 -7.15
N ILE A 96 -18.22 -15.98 -7.36
CA ILE A 96 -18.16 -14.97 -8.41
C ILE A 96 -17.42 -15.55 -9.61
N ASN A 97 -18.01 -15.44 -10.79
CA ASN A 97 -17.35 -15.70 -12.07
C ASN A 97 -17.74 -14.62 -13.09
N GLU A 98 -17.04 -14.55 -14.22
CA GLU A 98 -17.28 -13.52 -15.24
C GLU A 98 -18.73 -13.50 -15.76
N LYS A 99 -19.37 -14.67 -15.88
CA LYS A 99 -20.77 -14.77 -16.30
C LYS A 99 -21.71 -14.16 -15.26
N PHE A 100 -21.51 -14.49 -13.99
CA PHE A 100 -22.27 -13.93 -12.88
C PHE A 100 -22.14 -12.41 -12.84
N LEU A 101 -20.93 -11.87 -13.03
CA LEU A 101 -20.70 -10.42 -13.06
C LEU A 101 -21.42 -9.76 -14.23
N GLY A 102 -21.38 -10.37 -15.41
CA GLY A 102 -22.14 -9.92 -16.58
C GLY A 102 -23.64 -9.88 -16.31
N ASP A 103 -24.21 -11.02 -15.87
CA ASP A 103 -25.64 -11.17 -15.57
C ASP A 103 -26.08 -10.19 -14.46
N PHE A 104 -25.26 -10.00 -13.42
CA PHE A 104 -25.49 -9.06 -12.31
C PHE A 104 -25.52 -7.61 -12.80
N CYS A 105 -24.52 -7.21 -13.59
CA CYS A 105 -24.45 -5.86 -14.12
C CYS A 105 -25.58 -5.56 -15.12
N ASP A 106 -25.94 -6.54 -15.94
CA ASP A 106 -27.01 -6.42 -16.92
C ASP A 106 -28.39 -6.31 -16.25
N ALA A 107 -28.62 -7.09 -15.19
CA ALA A 107 -29.84 -7.02 -14.39
C ALA A 107 -30.04 -5.66 -13.70
N LEU A 108 -28.95 -4.98 -13.35
CA LEU A 108 -28.96 -3.65 -12.74
C LEU A 108 -28.90 -2.51 -13.75
N HIS A 109 -28.86 -2.83 -15.05
CA HIS A 109 -28.72 -1.87 -16.14
C HIS A 109 -27.52 -0.91 -15.93
N LEU A 110 -26.39 -1.46 -15.51
CA LEU A 110 -25.17 -0.67 -15.29
C LEU A 110 -24.53 -0.23 -16.61
N SER A 111 -24.00 0.99 -16.64
CA SER A 111 -23.20 1.53 -17.75
C SER A 111 -21.88 0.79 -17.88
N VAL A 112 -21.22 0.87 -19.05
CA VAL A 112 -19.93 0.19 -19.26
C VAL A 112 -18.88 0.62 -18.24
N PHE A 113 -18.86 1.89 -17.84
CA PHE A 113 -17.94 2.39 -16.82
C PHE A 113 -18.26 1.90 -15.41
N GLU A 114 -19.55 1.84 -15.04
CA GLU A 114 -19.97 1.23 -13.76
C GLU A 114 -19.53 -0.25 -13.71
N LYS A 115 -19.70 -1.00 -14.82
CA LYS A 115 -19.24 -2.39 -14.91
C LYS A 115 -17.73 -2.51 -14.74
N ILE A 116 -16.97 -1.62 -15.38
CA ILE A 116 -15.51 -1.60 -15.21
C ILE A 116 -15.16 -1.29 -13.75
N ALA A 117 -15.75 -0.27 -13.13
CA ALA A 117 -15.50 0.07 -11.74
C ALA A 117 -15.77 -1.09 -10.76
N LEU A 118 -16.85 -1.86 -10.98
CA LEU A 118 -17.11 -3.09 -10.23
C LEU A 118 -16.01 -4.14 -10.46
N GLY A 119 -15.59 -4.34 -11.71
CA GLY A 119 -14.50 -5.25 -12.04
C GLY A 119 -13.17 -4.83 -11.40
N LEU A 120 -12.87 -3.53 -11.36
CA LEU A 120 -11.69 -2.96 -10.70
C LEU A 120 -11.71 -3.21 -9.20
N ALA A 121 -12.86 -2.99 -8.56
CA ALA A 121 -13.04 -3.27 -7.13
C ALA A 121 -12.72 -4.74 -6.79
N LEU A 122 -13.13 -5.67 -7.64
CA LEU A 122 -12.82 -7.11 -7.47
C LEU A 122 -11.37 -7.44 -7.77
N ALA A 123 -10.73 -6.72 -8.68
CA ALA A 123 -9.34 -6.92 -9.02
C ALA A 123 -8.37 -6.47 -7.91
N ASP A 124 -8.86 -5.75 -6.90
CA ASP A 124 -8.15 -5.43 -5.66
C ASP A 124 -8.51 -6.40 -4.51
N ALA A 125 -9.27 -7.48 -4.76
CA ALA A 125 -9.69 -8.41 -3.72
C ALA A 125 -8.54 -9.28 -3.19
N GLU A 126 -8.58 -9.61 -1.89
CA GLU A 126 -7.64 -10.55 -1.25
C GLU A 126 -7.73 -11.95 -1.85
N ASN A 127 -8.94 -12.39 -2.24
CA ASN A 127 -9.15 -13.70 -2.84
C ASN A 127 -8.63 -13.76 -4.28
N LEU A 128 -7.69 -14.65 -4.56
CA LEU A 128 -7.03 -14.78 -5.87
C LEU A 128 -8.00 -15.09 -7.03
N GLU A 129 -9.03 -15.90 -6.80
CA GLU A 129 -10.03 -16.25 -7.83
C GLU A 129 -10.88 -15.03 -8.17
N MET A 130 -11.37 -14.32 -7.14
CA MET A 130 -12.13 -13.07 -7.29
C MET A 130 -11.31 -12.00 -8.01
N ARG A 131 -10.02 -11.88 -7.66
CA ARG A 131 -9.05 -11.00 -8.30
C ARG A 131 -8.92 -11.29 -9.79
N THR A 132 -8.68 -12.55 -10.13
CA THR A 132 -8.51 -12.99 -11.52
C THR A 132 -9.80 -12.74 -12.33
N ASN A 133 -10.95 -13.06 -11.76
CA ASN A 133 -12.25 -12.84 -12.41
C ASN A 133 -12.53 -11.34 -12.62
N GLY A 134 -12.22 -10.49 -11.63
CA GLY A 134 -12.33 -9.03 -11.75
C GLY A 134 -11.43 -8.45 -12.83
N GLN A 135 -10.18 -8.91 -12.90
CA GLN A 135 -9.22 -8.52 -13.93
C GLN A 135 -9.69 -8.90 -15.34
N ASN A 136 -10.08 -10.16 -15.54
CA ASN A 136 -10.55 -10.64 -16.86
C ASN A 136 -11.82 -9.90 -17.30
N PHE A 137 -12.78 -9.73 -16.39
CA PHE A 137 -14.03 -9.02 -16.67
C PHE A 137 -13.77 -7.56 -17.08
N SER A 138 -12.91 -6.85 -16.33
CA SER A 138 -12.53 -5.48 -16.62
C SER A 138 -11.80 -5.37 -17.97
N MET A 139 -10.87 -6.27 -18.24
CA MET A 139 -10.12 -6.28 -19.49
C MET A 139 -11.01 -6.49 -20.71
N GLY A 140 -11.94 -7.46 -20.64
CA GLY A 140 -12.89 -7.69 -21.73
C GLY A 140 -13.81 -6.48 -21.99
N LEU A 141 -14.12 -5.67 -20.98
CA LEU A 141 -14.89 -4.44 -21.13
C LEU A 141 -14.06 -3.28 -21.67
N ILE A 142 -12.81 -3.12 -21.22
CA ILE A 142 -11.88 -2.11 -21.74
C ILE A 142 -11.57 -2.37 -23.22
N GLU A 143 -11.41 -3.63 -23.62
CA GLU A 143 -11.26 -4.01 -25.03
C GLU A 143 -12.50 -3.66 -25.86
N LYS A 144 -13.70 -3.91 -25.35
CA LYS A 144 -14.96 -3.51 -26.02
C LYS A 144 -15.12 -1.99 -26.13
N LEU A 145 -14.71 -1.23 -25.11
CA LEU A 145 -14.68 0.24 -25.17
C LEU A 145 -13.71 0.73 -26.24
N ARG A 146 -12.61 0.03 -26.47
CA ARG A 146 -11.66 0.37 -27.54
C ARG A 146 -12.29 0.21 -28.93
N GLU A 147 -13.09 -0.84 -29.13
CA GLU A 147 -13.78 -1.10 -30.39
C GLU A 147 -14.93 -0.12 -30.64
N ASN A 148 -15.55 0.39 -29.58
CA ASN A 148 -16.63 1.36 -29.64
C ASN A 148 -16.49 2.40 -28.51
N PRO A 149 -15.74 3.49 -28.74
CA PRO A 149 -15.56 4.56 -27.75
C PRO A 149 -16.89 5.30 -27.54
N ALA A 150 -17.73 4.77 -26.65
CA ALA A 150 -18.90 5.46 -26.12
C ALA A 150 -18.45 6.68 -25.32
N SER A 151 -19.25 7.75 -25.24
CA SER A 151 -18.89 8.95 -24.47
C SER A 151 -18.59 8.60 -23.02
N VAL A 152 -17.39 8.98 -22.53
CA VAL A 152 -17.04 8.87 -21.10
C VAL A 152 -17.59 10.11 -20.43
N ASP A 153 -18.42 9.90 -19.40
CA ASP A 153 -19.09 10.99 -18.70
C ASP A 153 -18.41 11.35 -17.35
N SER A 154 -17.38 10.61 -16.90
CA SER A 154 -16.66 10.88 -15.63
C SER A 154 -15.13 10.79 -15.75
N SER A 155 -14.44 11.86 -15.34
CA SER A 155 -12.98 11.90 -15.28
C SER A 155 -12.37 11.01 -14.20
N GLU A 156 -13.10 10.78 -13.11
CA GLU A 156 -12.66 9.91 -12.02
C GLU A 156 -12.61 8.45 -12.48
N GLN A 157 -13.61 8.01 -13.25
CA GLN A 157 -13.62 6.68 -13.85
C GLN A 157 -12.46 6.49 -14.83
N ILE A 158 -12.12 7.50 -15.62
CA ILE A 158 -10.93 7.48 -16.50
C ILE A 158 -9.66 7.27 -15.67
N GLN A 159 -9.49 8.07 -14.61
CA GLN A 159 -8.33 7.97 -13.73
C GLN A 159 -8.24 6.59 -13.07
N ASN A 160 -9.33 6.04 -12.56
CA ASN A 160 -9.36 4.73 -11.92
C ASN A 160 -8.97 3.61 -12.89
N ILE A 161 -9.41 3.68 -14.15
CA ILE A 161 -9.00 2.72 -15.19
C ILE A 161 -7.51 2.83 -15.49
N ILE A 162 -6.97 4.04 -15.64
CA ILE A 162 -5.54 4.26 -15.88
C ILE A 162 -4.71 3.70 -14.72
N MET A 163 -5.11 4.01 -13.48
CA MET A 163 -4.46 3.51 -12.27
C MET A 163 -4.47 1.99 -12.19
N PHE A 164 -5.61 1.36 -12.50
CA PHE A 164 -5.74 -0.08 -12.52
C PHE A 164 -4.82 -0.75 -13.54
N LEU A 165 -4.81 -0.24 -14.77
CA LEU A 165 -3.94 -0.77 -15.83
C LEU A 165 -2.47 -0.68 -15.42
N TYR A 166 -2.08 0.40 -14.74
CA TYR A 166 -0.71 0.59 -14.27
C TYR A 166 -0.33 -0.37 -13.13
N ARG A 167 -1.24 -0.59 -12.17
CA ARG A 167 -0.99 -1.45 -10.99
C ARG A 167 -1.03 -2.94 -11.30
N SER A 168 -1.80 -3.35 -12.31
CA SER A 168 -2.03 -4.76 -12.58
C SER A 168 -0.88 -5.37 -13.39
N GLU A 169 -0.32 -6.46 -12.86
CA GLU A 169 0.80 -7.16 -13.50
C GLU A 169 0.44 -7.60 -14.93
N GLY A 170 1.27 -7.21 -15.90
CA GLY A 170 1.07 -7.53 -17.31
C GLY A 170 0.00 -6.70 -18.03
N LEU A 171 -0.76 -5.83 -17.34
CA LEU A 171 -1.76 -4.94 -17.94
C LEU A 171 -1.24 -3.53 -18.24
N ALA A 172 -0.12 -3.11 -17.65
CA ALA A 172 0.48 -1.78 -17.86
C ALA A 172 0.76 -1.48 -19.35
N LYS A 173 1.01 -2.52 -20.16
CA LYS A 173 1.18 -2.42 -21.63
C LYS A 173 -0.06 -1.88 -22.37
N HIS A 174 -1.23 -1.89 -21.73
CA HIS A 174 -2.48 -1.40 -22.32
C HIS A 174 -2.76 0.08 -21.99
N VAL A 175 -1.99 0.71 -21.10
CA VAL A 175 -2.16 2.12 -20.73
C VAL A 175 -2.06 3.03 -21.95
N ASP A 176 -1.00 2.89 -22.76
CA ASP A 176 -0.81 3.73 -23.96
C ASP A 176 -1.97 3.59 -24.95
N SER A 177 -2.47 2.36 -25.13
CA SER A 177 -3.61 2.10 -26.01
C SER A 177 -4.91 2.69 -25.46
N PHE A 178 -5.09 2.72 -24.13
CA PHE A 178 -6.25 3.34 -23.49
C PHE A 178 -6.19 4.86 -23.59
N MET A 179 -5.02 5.46 -23.38
CA MET A 179 -4.77 6.89 -23.55
C MET A 179 -5.02 7.35 -25.00
N GLN A 180 -4.60 6.54 -25.97
CA GLN A 180 -4.86 6.79 -27.39
C GLN A 180 -6.34 6.66 -27.75
N MET A 181 -7.11 5.81 -27.06
CA MET A 181 -8.56 5.77 -27.21
C MET A 181 -9.21 7.05 -26.65
N LEU A 182 -8.81 7.50 -25.45
CA LEU A 182 -9.33 8.72 -24.84
C LEU A 182 -9.09 9.97 -25.70
N SER A 183 -7.96 10.06 -26.40
CA SER A 183 -7.69 11.19 -27.30
C SER A 183 -8.56 11.22 -28.56
N LEU A 184 -9.16 10.09 -28.93
CA LEU A 184 -10.13 9.99 -30.03
C LEU A 184 -11.56 10.33 -29.60
N MET A 185 -11.80 10.49 -28.30
CA MET A 185 -13.10 10.85 -27.75
C MET A 185 -13.26 12.36 -27.72
N ASP A 186 -14.41 12.87 -28.16
CA ASP A 186 -14.72 14.30 -28.11
C ASP A 186 -15.01 14.71 -26.66
N PRO A 187 -14.14 15.48 -25.98
CA PRO A 187 -14.36 15.85 -24.59
C PRO A 187 -15.51 16.85 -24.54
N LYS A 188 -16.69 16.40 -24.14
CA LYS A 188 -17.89 17.27 -23.98
C LYS A 188 -17.68 18.37 -22.93
N GLU A 189 -16.71 18.21 -22.03
CA GLU A 189 -16.31 19.22 -21.06
C GLU A 189 -14.78 19.28 -20.96
N ARG A 190 -14.26 20.49 -20.67
CA ARG A 190 -12.83 20.76 -20.42
C ARG A 190 -12.23 19.62 -19.59
N THR A 191 -11.21 18.96 -20.12
CA THR A 191 -10.46 17.92 -19.41
C THR A 191 -10.15 18.41 -18.00
N PRO A 192 -10.68 17.75 -16.95
CA PRO A 192 -10.46 18.18 -15.58
C PRO A 192 -8.97 18.26 -15.30
N LEU A 193 -8.54 19.23 -14.49
CA LEU A 193 -7.12 19.43 -14.14
C LEU A 193 -6.46 18.15 -13.60
N ILE A 194 -7.26 17.23 -13.04
CA ILE A 194 -6.86 15.92 -12.55
C ILE A 194 -6.31 15.02 -13.67
N LEU A 195 -6.86 15.11 -14.89
CA LEU A 195 -6.42 14.36 -16.05
C LEU A 195 -5.34 15.08 -16.86
N ALA A 196 -5.09 16.37 -16.61
CA ALA A 196 -4.12 17.17 -17.37
C ALA A 196 -2.67 16.62 -17.29
N PRO A 197 -2.15 16.15 -16.13
CA PRO A 197 -0.85 15.49 -16.06
C PRO A 197 -0.81 14.16 -16.82
N LEU A 198 -1.96 13.49 -16.95
CA LEU A 198 -2.07 12.20 -17.64
C LEU A 198 -2.14 12.40 -19.17
N LEU A 199 -2.84 13.44 -19.64
CA LEU A 199 -3.19 13.64 -21.06
C LEU A 199 -2.25 14.61 -21.82
N SER A 200 -1.28 15.25 -21.18
CA SER A 200 -0.42 16.23 -21.87
C SER A 200 0.57 15.54 -22.84
N ASP A 201 0.36 15.74 -24.14
CA ASP A 201 1.19 15.25 -25.25
C ASP A 201 2.69 15.63 -25.15
N SER A 202 3.08 16.62 -24.34
CA SER A 202 4.48 17.03 -24.23
C SER A 202 5.35 16.11 -23.34
N LEU A 203 4.77 15.09 -22.71
CA LEU A 203 5.51 14.13 -21.87
C LEU A 203 5.60 12.73 -22.50
N LEU A 204 4.98 12.51 -23.66
CA LEU A 204 4.99 11.22 -24.36
C LEU A 204 6.36 10.82 -24.93
N GLU A 205 7.32 11.73 -25.05
CA GLU A 205 8.59 11.41 -25.73
C GLU A 205 9.83 11.32 -24.84
N THR A 206 9.87 11.78 -23.58
CA THR A 206 11.20 11.82 -22.91
C THR A 206 11.30 11.78 -21.38
N THR A 207 10.23 11.74 -20.60
CA THR A 207 10.39 11.80 -19.14
C THR A 207 9.45 10.86 -18.40
N ARG A 208 10.01 9.69 -18.07
CA ARG A 208 9.86 9.01 -16.78
C ARG A 208 8.60 9.41 -15.98
N PHE A 209 7.46 8.85 -16.37
CA PHE A 209 6.27 8.76 -15.52
C PHE A 209 6.33 7.75 -14.34
N PRO A 210 7.34 6.85 -14.13
CA PRO A 210 7.24 5.92 -13.01
C PRO A 210 7.50 6.59 -11.65
N ARG A 211 8.35 7.63 -11.60
CA ARG A 211 8.81 8.17 -10.30
C ARG A 211 7.78 8.95 -9.49
N ASN A 212 6.73 9.49 -10.09
CA ASN A 212 5.73 10.25 -9.33
C ASN A 212 4.57 9.38 -8.84
N LEU A 213 4.24 8.28 -9.53
CA LEU A 213 3.15 7.41 -9.10
C LEU A 213 3.60 6.34 -8.09
N ASP A 214 4.89 5.94 -8.13
CA ASP A 214 5.52 5.11 -7.10
C ASP A 214 5.40 5.75 -5.71
N ILE A 215 5.56 7.08 -5.61
CA ILE A 215 5.54 7.80 -4.32
C ILE A 215 4.15 7.75 -3.65
N PHE A 216 3.06 7.70 -4.42
CA PHE A 216 1.71 7.78 -3.87
C PHE A 216 1.09 6.41 -3.56
N TYR A 217 1.51 5.33 -4.22
CA TYR A 217 0.83 4.03 -4.12
C TYR A 217 1.74 2.79 -4.32
N GLY A 218 3.05 2.96 -4.44
CA GLY A 218 3.99 1.84 -4.51
C GLY A 218 4.30 1.31 -3.12
N CYS A 219 3.41 0.50 -2.55
CA CYS A 219 3.80 -0.41 -1.47
C CYS A 219 3.61 -1.82 -2.02
N SER A 220 4.68 -2.38 -2.58
CA SER A 220 4.67 -3.81 -2.86
C SER A 220 4.67 -4.58 -1.53
N GLU A 221 3.95 -5.70 -1.44
CA GLU A 221 3.90 -6.52 -0.21
C GLU A 221 5.30 -6.90 0.30
N ASN A 222 6.27 -7.01 -0.60
CA ASN A 222 7.67 -7.32 -0.28
C ASN A 222 8.41 -6.16 0.41
N GLU A 223 8.09 -4.90 0.09
CA GLU A 223 8.77 -3.74 0.71
C GLU A 223 8.40 -3.58 2.17
N PHE A 224 7.19 -3.98 2.60
CA PHE A 224 6.82 -3.92 4.01
C PHE A 224 7.62 -4.93 4.84
N ASP A 225 7.75 -6.16 4.36
CA ASP A 225 8.59 -7.19 4.99
C ASP A 225 10.08 -6.78 4.97
N ASP A 226 10.54 -6.14 3.90
CA ASP A 226 11.91 -5.60 3.81
C ASP A 226 12.13 -4.46 4.83
N ILE A 227 11.16 -3.54 5.00
CA ILE A 227 11.21 -2.46 5.99
C ILE A 227 11.22 -3.04 7.41
N VAL A 228 10.37 -4.02 7.70
CA VAL A 228 10.32 -4.69 9.02
C VAL A 228 11.64 -5.41 9.30
N ALA A 229 12.18 -6.15 8.33
CA ALA A 229 13.48 -6.80 8.46
C ALA A 229 14.62 -5.78 8.65
N GLU A 230 14.55 -4.63 7.96
CA GLU A 230 15.51 -3.54 8.12
C GLU A 230 15.44 -2.94 9.54
N MET A 231 14.24 -2.71 10.09
CA MET A 231 14.03 -2.22 11.45
C MET A 231 14.52 -3.20 12.52
N GLU A 232 14.26 -4.50 12.36
CA GLU A 232 14.76 -5.54 13.26
C GLU A 232 16.29 -5.64 13.22
N SER A 233 16.88 -5.54 12.02
CA SER A 233 18.33 -5.56 11.83
C SER A 233 19.03 -4.34 12.45
N GLU A 234 18.43 -3.16 12.34
CA GLU A 234 18.96 -1.93 12.95
C GLU A 234 18.94 -2.02 14.47
N THR A 235 17.83 -2.46 15.04
CA THR A 235 17.70 -2.59 16.51
C THR A 235 18.79 -3.51 17.04
N SER A 236 19.02 -4.64 16.35
CA SER A 236 20.08 -5.59 16.72
C SER A 236 21.48 -4.98 16.62
N MET A 237 21.81 -4.27 15.53
CA MET A 237 23.14 -3.65 15.36
C MET A 237 23.40 -2.54 16.39
N ALA A 238 22.42 -1.67 16.61
CA ALA A 238 22.55 -0.55 17.54
C ALA A 238 22.74 -1.04 18.98
N ASP A 239 22.07 -2.14 19.37
CA ASP A 239 22.22 -2.75 20.68
C ASP A 239 23.57 -3.44 20.84
N ILE A 240 24.05 -4.18 19.84
CA ILE A 240 25.40 -4.79 19.85
C ILE A 240 26.47 -3.70 20.00
N MET A 241 26.41 -2.63 19.20
CA MET A 241 27.36 -1.52 19.30
C MET A 241 27.31 -0.84 20.67
N ARG A 242 26.11 -0.64 21.24
CA ARG A 242 25.95 -0.05 22.58
C ARG A 242 26.53 -0.94 23.68
N GLU A 243 26.34 -2.25 23.58
CA GLU A 243 26.85 -3.22 24.57
C GLU A 243 28.37 -3.38 24.53
N LEU A 244 28.98 -3.33 23.34
CA LEU A 244 30.42 -3.37 23.17
C LEU A 244 31.09 -2.04 23.53
N GLY A 245 30.39 -0.94 23.30
CA GLY A 245 30.79 0.42 23.65
C GLY A 245 32.08 0.86 22.98
N TYR A 246 32.79 1.82 23.62
CA TYR A 246 33.94 2.49 23.02
C TYR A 246 35.10 1.56 22.64
N GLY A 247 35.14 0.36 23.24
CA GLY A 247 36.11 -0.69 22.92
C GLY A 247 36.12 -1.09 21.45
N CYS A 248 35.00 -0.98 20.72
CA CYS A 248 34.96 -1.27 19.28
C CYS A 248 35.95 -0.46 18.46
N THR A 249 36.31 0.74 18.95
CA THR A 249 37.19 1.69 18.25
C THR A 249 38.57 1.82 18.91
N VAL A 250 38.99 0.82 19.70
CA VAL A 250 40.28 0.85 20.40
C VAL A 250 41.49 0.86 19.46
N ASN A 251 41.43 0.10 18.37
CA ASN A 251 42.44 0.07 17.32
C ASN A 251 41.85 -0.45 16.00
N CYS A 252 42.51 -0.20 14.88
CA CYS A 252 41.96 -0.53 13.56
C CYS A 252 41.74 -2.04 13.35
N SER A 253 42.63 -2.89 13.86
CA SER A 253 42.51 -4.35 13.70
C SER A 253 41.24 -4.87 14.38
N HIS A 254 41.02 -4.46 15.63
CA HIS A 254 39.84 -4.86 16.39
C HIS A 254 38.56 -4.25 15.82
N CYS A 255 38.62 -2.98 15.39
CA CYS A 255 37.49 -2.33 14.76
C CYS A 255 37.09 -3.03 13.44
N ILE A 256 38.05 -3.51 12.64
CA ILE A 256 37.76 -4.33 11.45
C ILE A 256 37.08 -5.65 11.82
N GLU A 257 37.56 -6.34 12.86
CA GLU A 257 36.93 -7.58 13.33
C GLU A 257 35.47 -7.36 13.75
N VAL A 258 35.20 -6.30 14.52
CA VAL A 258 33.85 -5.90 14.93
C VAL A 258 32.99 -5.56 13.71
N LEU A 259 33.49 -4.72 12.80
CA LEU A 259 32.75 -4.30 11.61
C LEU A 259 32.44 -5.46 10.66
N THR A 260 33.25 -6.53 10.67
CA THR A 260 33.01 -7.72 9.86
C THR A 260 31.70 -8.41 10.23
N PHE A 261 31.23 -8.32 11.48
CA PHE A 261 29.92 -8.86 11.90
C PHE A 261 28.73 -8.18 11.23
N PHE A 262 28.91 -6.94 10.78
CA PHE A 262 27.88 -6.16 10.10
C PHE A 262 28.02 -6.20 8.58
N SER A 263 28.79 -7.16 8.04
CA SER A 263 28.97 -7.31 6.60
C SER A 263 27.67 -7.78 5.91
N PRO A 264 27.31 -7.23 4.74
CA PRO A 264 28.06 -6.24 3.97
C PRO A 264 27.92 -4.81 4.53
N LEU A 265 29.04 -4.07 4.55
CA LEU A 265 29.07 -2.66 4.90
C LEU A 265 28.55 -1.78 3.75
N THR A 266 27.24 -1.84 3.52
CA THR A 266 26.55 -0.96 2.59
C THR A 266 26.50 0.46 3.13
N GLU A 267 26.17 1.45 2.29
CA GLU A 267 26.02 2.83 2.74
C GLU A 267 24.93 2.99 3.82
N VAL A 268 23.87 2.19 3.76
CA VAL A 268 22.82 2.13 4.78
C VAL A 268 23.40 1.61 6.10
N THR A 269 24.09 0.46 6.08
CA THR A 269 24.73 -0.10 7.28
C THR A 269 25.67 0.90 7.95
N LEU A 270 26.49 1.59 7.16
CA LEU A 270 27.44 2.59 7.66
C LEU A 270 26.74 3.82 8.25
N SER A 271 25.64 4.29 7.64
CA SER A 271 24.86 5.40 8.18
C SER A 271 24.27 5.06 9.56
N ARG A 272 23.80 3.82 9.75
CA ARG A 272 23.23 3.32 11.01
C ARG A 272 24.30 3.16 12.10
N ILE A 273 25.51 2.73 11.73
CA ILE A 273 26.68 2.70 12.63
C ILE A 273 27.02 4.11 13.13
N LEU A 274 27.11 5.09 12.22
CA LEU A 274 27.40 6.49 12.55
C LEU A 274 26.29 7.10 13.43
N SER A 275 25.03 6.83 13.11
CA SER A 275 23.86 7.24 13.91
C SER A 275 23.95 6.71 15.34
N THR A 276 24.28 5.43 15.51
CA THR A 276 24.45 4.81 16.83
C THR A 276 25.58 5.45 17.62
N MET A 277 26.72 5.71 16.98
CA MET A 277 27.88 6.35 17.62
C MET A 277 27.59 7.79 18.03
N ALA A 278 26.94 8.59 17.18
CA ALA A 278 26.53 9.95 17.51
C ALA A 278 25.55 9.96 18.69
N ARG A 279 24.57 9.06 18.70
CA ARG A 279 23.61 8.92 19.80
C ARG A 279 24.26 8.52 21.13
N THR A 280 25.34 7.75 21.06
CA THR A 280 26.06 7.21 22.23
C THR A 280 27.46 7.83 22.41
N TYR A 281 27.66 9.04 21.88
CA TYR A 281 28.99 9.66 21.82
C TYR A 281 29.64 9.83 23.21
N THR A 282 28.82 9.97 24.25
CA THR A 282 29.19 9.98 25.67
C THR A 282 28.15 9.21 26.49
N GLY A 283 28.51 8.83 27.72
CA GLY A 283 27.56 8.29 28.69
C GLY A 283 27.22 6.79 28.54
N LEU A 284 28.02 6.03 27.78
CA LEU A 284 27.95 4.57 27.84
C LEU A 284 28.49 4.08 29.20
N GLU A 285 27.74 3.20 29.87
CA GLU A 285 28.20 2.55 31.09
C GLU A 285 29.37 1.61 30.79
N GLU A 286 30.35 1.53 31.69
CA GLU A 286 31.49 0.61 31.56
C GLU A 286 31.05 -0.87 31.73
N ASN A 287 30.50 -1.47 30.68
CA ASN A 287 30.17 -2.90 30.65
C ASN A 287 31.39 -3.74 30.24
N GLN A 288 32.46 -3.69 31.07
CA GLN A 288 33.71 -4.41 30.82
C GLN A 288 33.49 -5.93 30.68
N SER A 289 32.48 -6.51 31.34
CA SER A 289 32.15 -7.93 31.27
C SER A 289 31.57 -8.36 29.91
N SER A 290 30.76 -7.51 29.27
CA SER A 290 30.15 -7.80 27.97
C SER A 290 31.20 -7.76 26.86
N TYR A 291 32.03 -6.71 26.87
CA TYR A 291 33.16 -6.57 25.94
C TYR A 291 34.17 -7.73 26.07
N SER A 292 34.54 -8.13 27.29
CA SER A 292 35.48 -9.24 27.50
C SER A 292 34.95 -10.59 27.00
N THR A 293 33.64 -10.81 27.19
CA THR A 293 32.96 -12.02 26.72
C THR A 293 32.91 -12.05 25.20
N PHE A 294 32.61 -10.92 24.57
CA PHE A 294 32.62 -10.78 23.13
C PHE A 294 34.02 -11.01 22.53
N CYS A 295 35.06 -10.35 23.05
CA CYS A 295 36.44 -10.53 22.59
C CYS A 295 36.88 -12.01 22.62
N SER A 296 36.48 -12.73 23.68
CA SER A 296 36.76 -14.16 23.83
C SER A 296 36.03 -15.01 22.78
N ALA A 297 34.79 -14.64 22.42
CA ALA A 297 33.99 -15.35 21.42
C ALA A 297 34.52 -15.16 19.99
N ILE A 298 35.07 -13.99 19.68
CA ILE A 298 35.61 -13.67 18.35
C ILE A 298 37.07 -14.12 18.15
N GLY A 299 37.67 -14.78 19.15
CA GLY A 299 39.06 -15.26 19.11
C GLY A 299 40.11 -14.15 19.31
N GLY A 300 39.70 -12.96 19.73
CA GLY A 300 40.57 -11.82 19.97
C GLY A 300 41.26 -11.91 21.33
N THR A 301 42.58 -11.67 21.36
CA THR A 301 43.36 -11.58 22.60
C THR A 301 43.34 -10.15 23.15
N ALA A 302 42.18 -9.66 23.58
CA ALA A 302 42.09 -8.32 24.17
C ALA A 302 42.40 -8.36 25.67
N THR A 303 43.69 -8.35 26.02
CA THR A 303 44.16 -7.78 27.29
C THR A 303 44.39 -6.29 27.03
N SER A 304 43.36 -5.47 27.18
CA SER A 304 43.47 -4.02 27.05
C SER A 304 42.76 -3.38 28.22
N ASP A 305 43.44 -2.46 28.91
CA ASP A 305 42.86 -1.59 29.93
C ASP A 305 41.78 -0.71 29.28
N LEU A 306 40.55 -1.22 29.22
CA LEU A 306 39.34 -0.51 28.77
C LEU A 306 39.01 0.72 29.63
N SER A 307 39.67 0.83 30.79
CA SER A 307 39.46 1.83 31.84
C SER A 307 39.79 3.28 31.46
N CYS A 308 39.98 3.58 30.16
CA CYS A 308 40.39 4.91 29.70
C CYS A 308 39.59 5.46 28.50
N LEU A 309 38.70 4.68 27.88
CA LEU A 309 37.91 5.18 26.74
C LEU A 309 36.61 5.81 27.23
N SER A 310 36.50 7.13 27.11
CA SER A 310 35.29 7.90 27.48
C SER A 310 34.45 8.33 26.27
N SER A 311 34.90 8.02 25.05
CA SER A 311 34.24 8.36 23.78
C SER A 311 34.72 7.41 22.67
N TRP A 312 34.01 7.42 21.54
CA TRP A 312 34.44 6.68 20.35
C TRP A 312 35.70 7.30 19.72
N ASN A 313 36.40 6.53 18.90
CA ASN A 313 37.51 7.02 18.07
C ASN A 313 37.10 6.97 16.59
N VAL A 314 36.73 8.13 16.05
CA VAL A 314 36.25 8.28 14.66
C VAL A 314 37.35 8.02 13.65
N ASP A 315 38.59 8.42 13.92
CA ASP A 315 39.72 8.20 13.01
C ASP A 315 39.95 6.69 12.82
N VAL A 316 39.94 5.92 13.91
CA VAL A 316 40.06 4.46 13.87
C VAL A 316 38.91 3.84 13.07
N LEU A 317 37.67 4.29 13.30
CA LEU A 317 36.50 3.80 12.56
C LEU A 317 36.66 4.05 11.07
N VAL A 318 36.98 5.29 10.67
CA VAL A 318 37.11 5.69 9.27
C VAL A 318 38.23 4.92 8.59
N ASP A 319 39.37 4.76 9.25
CA ASP A 319 40.50 4.02 8.69
C ASP A 319 40.21 2.52 8.59
N SER A 320 39.44 1.95 9.52
CA SER A 320 38.94 0.59 9.43
C SER A 320 37.93 0.40 8.29
N ILE A 321 36.99 1.32 8.11
CA ILE A 321 36.03 1.29 6.98
C ILE A 321 36.77 1.41 5.65
N LYS A 322 37.76 2.31 5.52
CA LYS A 322 38.55 2.43 4.29
C LYS A 322 39.29 1.15 3.93
N GLN A 323 39.76 0.39 4.92
CA GLN A 323 40.42 -0.89 4.69
C GLN A 323 39.43 -2.00 4.30
N LEU A 324 38.26 -2.03 4.93
CA LEU A 324 37.27 -3.10 4.73
C LEU A 324 36.35 -2.85 3.52
N ALA A 325 36.03 -1.59 3.24
CA ALA A 325 35.13 -1.13 2.18
C ALA A 325 35.71 0.13 1.48
N PRO A 326 36.80 0.00 0.69
CA PRO A 326 37.46 1.14 0.03
C PRO A 326 36.58 1.86 -1.00
N GLY A 327 35.50 1.22 -1.48
CA GLY A 327 34.56 1.75 -2.47
C GLY A 327 33.37 2.53 -1.89
N THR A 328 33.32 2.75 -0.58
CA THR A 328 32.19 3.41 0.09
C THR A 328 31.92 4.80 -0.48
N ASN A 329 30.67 5.04 -0.92
CA ASN A 329 30.21 6.37 -1.29
C ASN A 329 29.75 7.15 -0.05
N TRP A 330 30.64 7.93 0.55
CA TRP A 330 30.34 8.74 1.73
C TRP A 330 29.23 9.78 1.54
N ILE A 331 29.01 10.26 0.31
CA ILE A 331 27.88 11.18 0.04
C ILE A 331 26.57 10.43 0.28
N ARG A 332 26.46 9.21 -0.26
CA ARG A 332 25.28 8.37 -0.08
C ARG A 332 25.12 7.89 1.36
N VAL A 333 26.22 7.64 2.09
CA VAL A 333 26.16 7.35 3.54
C VAL A 333 25.49 8.50 4.30
N MET A 334 25.83 9.75 3.97
CA MET A 334 25.22 10.93 4.61
C MET A 334 23.76 11.12 4.18
N GLU A 335 23.41 10.85 2.92
CA GLU A 335 22.01 10.84 2.46
C GLU A 335 21.17 9.78 3.19
N CYS A 336 21.77 8.62 3.51
CA CYS A 336 21.10 7.55 4.25
C CYS A 336 20.92 7.83 5.76
N LEU A 337 21.49 8.92 6.30
CA LEU A 337 21.22 9.31 7.69
C LEU A 337 19.79 9.83 7.88
N ASP A 338 19.11 10.25 6.81
CA ASP A 338 17.71 10.65 6.85
C ASP A 338 16.79 9.42 6.92
N HIS A 339 16.82 8.73 8.05
CA HIS A 339 16.03 7.53 8.32
C HIS A 339 15.23 7.66 9.63
N GLU A 340 14.15 6.88 9.73
CA GLU A 340 13.37 6.80 10.97
C GLU A 340 14.26 6.26 12.11
N GLY A 341 14.26 6.95 13.25
CA GLY A 341 15.11 6.59 14.40
C GLY A 341 16.46 7.33 14.47
N PHE A 342 16.87 8.06 13.42
CA PHE A 342 18.02 8.94 13.48
C PHE A 342 17.82 10.04 14.53
N TYR A 343 18.73 10.11 15.51
CA TYR A 343 18.62 11.05 16.62
C TYR A 343 19.98 11.51 17.11
N ILE A 344 20.19 12.82 17.10
CA ILE A 344 21.37 13.47 17.67
C ILE A 344 20.95 14.17 18.97
N PRO A 345 21.51 13.79 20.13
CA PRO A 345 21.03 14.27 21.42
C PRO A 345 21.35 15.74 21.70
N ASN A 346 22.49 16.25 21.22
CA ASN A 346 22.94 17.62 21.47
C ASN A 346 24.01 18.06 20.45
N GLU A 347 24.41 19.33 20.52
CA GLU A 347 25.48 19.91 19.67
C GLU A 347 26.81 19.16 19.79
N GLY A 348 27.17 18.71 21.00
CA GLY A 348 28.39 17.94 21.24
C GLY A 348 28.44 16.64 20.42
N ALA A 349 27.31 15.93 20.34
CA ALA A 349 27.18 14.73 19.53
C ALA A 349 27.26 14.98 18.02
N PHE A 350 26.85 16.18 17.56
CA PHE A 350 26.95 16.57 16.15
C PHE A 350 28.37 17.00 15.78
N SER A 351 29.09 17.62 16.72
CA SER A 351 30.46 18.12 16.51
C SER A 351 31.56 17.07 16.67
N PHE A 352 31.21 15.94 17.28
CA PHE A 352 32.06 14.77 17.48
C PHE A 352 32.25 14.04 16.15
#